data_AF-A0A2V6ZBJ4-F1
#
_entry.id   AF-A0A2V6ZBJ4-F1
#
_cell.length_a   1.000
_cell.length_b   1.000
_cell.length_c   1.000
_cell.angle_alpha   90.00
_cell.angle_beta   90.00
_cell.angle_gamma   90.00
#
_symmetry.space_group_name_H-M   'P 1'
#
loop_
_entity.id
_entity.type
_entity.pdbx_description
1 polymer ?
#
loop_
_entity_poly.entity_id
_entity_poly.type
_entity_poly.pdbx_seq_one_letter_code
_entity_poly.pdbx_strand_id
1 'polypeptide(L)'
;MLNPTAFANSLAILSGGFYILFYVLAVVWRDAFRFLFNAQFFGADVAALLPQQLTYGGFVGTFVVLIVFAWLAAFGWAWLYNRLAA
;
A
#
# COMPACT_ATOMS: atom_id res chain seq x y z
N MET A 1 -0.28 -25.99 10.29
CA MET A 1 0.87 -25.07 10.43
C MET A 1 1.06 -24.28 9.14
N LEU A 2 1.21 -22.97 9.24
CA LEU A 2 1.48 -22.04 8.15
C LEU A 2 2.93 -22.17 7.68
N ASN A 3 3.20 -22.14 6.37
CA ASN A 3 4.57 -22.04 5.85
C ASN A 3 5.03 -20.57 5.94
N PRO A 4 5.99 -20.20 6.80
CA PRO A 4 6.32 -18.79 7.05
C PRO A 4 6.87 -18.07 5.82
N THR A 5 7.73 -18.73 5.04
CA THR A 5 8.34 -18.14 3.86
C THR A 5 7.32 -17.92 2.75
N ALA A 6 6.45 -18.91 2.51
CA ALA A 6 5.41 -18.78 1.49
C ALA A 6 4.42 -17.66 1.84
N PHE A 7 4.02 -17.56 3.12
CA PHE A 7 3.12 -16.51 3.59
C PHE A 7 3.75 -15.12 3.48
N ALA A 8 5.02 -14.97 3.90
CA ALA A 8 5.74 -13.71 3.82
C ALA A 8 5.94 -13.22 2.38
N ASN A 9 6.32 -14.11 1.46
CA ASN A 9 6.45 -13.78 0.04
C ASN A 9 5.10 -13.37 -0.55
N SER A 10 4.04 -14.11 -0.25
CA SER A 10 2.70 -13.84 -0.79
C SER A 10 2.20 -12.47 -0.34
N LEU A 11 2.34 -12.13 0.95
CA LEU A 11 1.89 -10.84 1.47
C LEU A 11 2.73 -9.69 0.90
N ALA A 12 4.05 -9.84 0.84
CA ALA A 12 4.94 -8.82 0.27
C ALA A 12 4.62 -8.54 -1.22
N ILE A 13 4.38 -9.60 -2.02
CA ILE A 13 4.01 -9.46 -3.43
C ILE A 13 2.63 -8.79 -3.57
N LEU A 14 1.64 -9.21 -2.78
CA LEU A 14 0.31 -8.60 -2.79
C LEU A 14 0.37 -7.12 -2.43
N SER A 15 1.00 -6.77 -1.30
CA SER A 15 1.14 -5.39 -0.86
C SER A 15 1.89 -4.54 -1.87
N GLY A 16 3.00 -5.05 -2.43
CA GLY A 16 3.75 -4.37 -3.48
C GLY A 16 2.93 -4.17 -4.76
N GLY A 17 2.23 -5.22 -5.21
CA GLY A 17 1.35 -5.16 -6.38
C GLY A 17 0.24 -4.13 -6.24
N PHE A 18 -0.45 -4.12 -5.09
CA PHE A 18 -1.48 -3.11 -4.81
C PHE A 18 -0.90 -1.70 -4.73
N TYR A 19 0.28 -1.53 -4.15
CA TYR A 19 0.93 -0.22 -4.10
C TYR A 19 1.21 0.33 -5.51
N ILE A 20 1.74 -0.51 -6.41
CA ILE A 20 1.97 -0.14 -7.81
C ILE A 20 0.64 0.19 -8.49
N LEU A 21 -0.38 -0.66 -8.31
CA LEU A 21 -1.71 -0.44 -8.89
C LEU A 21 -2.29 0.91 -8.46
N PHE A 22 -2.24 1.22 -7.16
CA PHE A 22 -2.74 2.49 -6.64
C PHE A 22 -1.91 3.69 -7.09
N TYR A 23 -0.60 3.52 -7.26
CA TYR A 23 0.23 4.57 -7.84
C TYR A 23 -0.17 4.86 -9.29
N VAL A 24 -0.37 3.83 -10.12
CA VAL A 24 -0.86 3.99 -11.50
C VAL A 24 -2.22 4.69 -11.50
N LEU A 25 -3.14 4.26 -10.64
CA LEU A 25 -4.44 4.90 -10.52
C LEU A 25 -4.32 6.38 -10.10
N ALA A 26 -3.47 6.69 -9.14
CA ALA A 26 -3.22 8.07 -8.69
C ALA A 26 -2.68 8.98 -9.81
N VAL A 27 -1.92 8.41 -10.76
CA VAL A 27 -1.40 9.14 -11.92
C VAL A 27 -2.46 9.29 -13.01
N VAL A 28 -3.15 8.20 -13.39
CA VAL A 28 -4.08 8.20 -14.53
C VAL A 28 -5.44 8.84 -14.19
N TRP A 29 -5.91 8.69 -12.95
CA TRP A 29 -7.25 9.12 -12.51
C TRP A 29 -7.24 10.37 -11.61
N ARG A 30 -6.17 11.15 -11.64
CA ARG A 30 -5.99 12.30 -10.74
C ARG A 30 -7.15 13.30 -10.78
N ASP A 31 -7.61 13.68 -11.97
CA ASP A 31 -8.67 14.69 -12.12
C ASP A 31 -10.04 14.11 -11.79
N ALA A 32 -10.29 12.84 -12.14
CA ALA A 32 -11.51 12.13 -11.75
C ALA A 32 -11.61 12.00 -10.21
N PHE A 33 -10.49 11.72 -9.53
CA PHE A 33 -10.42 11.69 -8.07
C PHE A 33 -10.76 13.05 -7.47
N ARG A 34 -10.16 14.14 -7.95
CA ARG A 34 -10.46 15.50 -7.46
C ARG A 34 -11.94 15.85 -7.63
N PHE A 35 -12.51 15.55 -8.79
CA PHE A 35 -13.92 15.78 -9.06
C PHE A 35 -14.82 15.00 -8.09
N LEU A 36 -14.63 13.68 -7.99
CA LEU A 36 -15.45 12.82 -7.14
C LEU A 36 -15.27 13.14 -5.65
N PHE A 37 -14.03 13.42 -5.20
CA PHE A 37 -13.73 13.74 -3.81
C PHE A 37 -14.35 15.08 -3.42
N ASN A 38 -14.10 16.15 -4.19
CA ASN A 38 -14.67 17.47 -3.90
C ASN A 38 -16.21 17.47 -4.00
N ALA A 39 -16.81 16.64 -4.85
CA ALA A 39 -18.27 16.47 -4.91
C ALA A 39 -18.86 15.96 -3.58
N GLN A 40 -18.12 15.18 -2.79
CA GLN A 40 -18.55 14.74 -1.46
C GLN A 40 -18.53 15.88 -0.43
N PHE A 41 -17.74 16.92 -0.66
CA PHE A 41 -17.63 18.09 0.21
C PHE A 41 -18.39 19.30 -0.35
N PHE A 42 -19.49 19.05 -1.07
CA PHE A 42 -20.34 20.09 -1.67
C PHE A 42 -19.58 21.07 -2.59
N GLY A 43 -18.54 20.57 -3.26
CA GLY A 43 -17.70 21.38 -4.17
C GLY A 43 -16.60 22.17 -3.46
N ALA A 44 -16.44 22.03 -2.13
CA ALA A 44 -15.26 22.55 -1.45
C ALA A 44 -14.00 21.84 -1.97
N ASP A 45 -12.96 22.60 -2.31
CA ASP A 45 -11.72 22.08 -2.92
C ASP A 45 -10.78 21.44 -1.87
N VAL A 46 -11.30 20.47 -1.12
CA VAL A 46 -10.57 19.76 -0.06
C VAL A 46 -9.44 18.93 -0.65
N ALA A 47 -9.59 18.42 -1.88
CA ALA A 47 -8.56 17.68 -2.58
C ALA A 47 -7.28 18.50 -2.81
N ALA A 48 -7.33 19.84 -2.79
CA ALA A 48 -6.16 20.70 -2.92
C ALA A 48 -5.20 20.59 -1.71
N LEU A 49 -5.69 20.14 -0.54
CA LEU A 49 -4.88 19.93 0.66
C LEU A 49 -3.96 18.71 0.56
N LEU A 50 -4.21 17.82 -0.41
CA LEU A 50 -3.37 16.63 -0.60
C LEU A 50 -2.08 16.99 -1.35
N PRO A 51 -0.95 16.33 -1.03
CA PRO A 51 0.31 16.53 -1.73
C PRO A 51 0.14 16.34 -3.24
N GLN A 52 0.44 17.40 -3.99
CA GLN A 52 0.21 17.42 -5.44
C GLN A 52 1.38 16.84 -6.24
N GLN A 53 2.51 16.60 -5.60
CA GLN A 53 3.70 16.10 -6.27
C GLN A 53 4.12 14.78 -5.64
N LEU A 54 4.08 13.72 -6.45
CA LEU A 54 4.68 12.43 -6.11
C LEU A 54 6.13 12.48 -6.58
N THR A 55 7.09 12.40 -5.65
CA THR A 55 8.51 12.33 -6.01
C THR A 55 8.89 10.87 -6.30
N TYR A 56 9.74 10.66 -7.31
CA TYR A 56 10.25 9.32 -7.61
C TYR A 56 10.99 8.70 -6.42
N GLY A 57 11.77 9.50 -5.68
CA GLY A 57 12.46 9.05 -4.46
C GLY A 57 11.51 8.62 -3.35
N GLY A 58 10.42 9.37 -3.13
CA GLY A 58 9.39 9.01 -2.16
C GLY A 58 8.67 7.72 -2.54
N PHE A 59 8.31 7.58 -3.82
CA PHE A 59 7.68 6.36 -4.32
C PHE A 59 8.55 5.11 -4.11
N VAL A 60 9.81 5.14 -4.57
CA VAL A 60 10.72 3.99 -4.45
C VAL A 60 11.02 3.68 -2.99
N GLY A 61 11.28 4.71 -2.17
CA GLY A 61 11.53 4.55 -0.75
C GLY A 61 10.35 3.90 -0.02
N THR A 62 9.14 4.41 -0.22
CA THR A 62 7.93 3.83 0.37
C THR A 62 7.69 2.40 -0.11
N PHE A 63 7.89 2.11 -1.40
CA PHE A 63 7.72 0.77 -1.95
C PHE A 63 8.65 -0.26 -1.30
N VAL A 64 9.94 0.06 -1.19
CA VAL A 64 10.94 -0.83 -0.57
C VAL A 64 10.62 -1.05 0.90
N VAL A 65 10.34 0.01 1.65
CA VAL A 65 9.97 -0.07 3.07
C VAL A 65 8.71 -0.93 3.24
N LEU A 66 7.67 -0.69 2.42
CA LEU A 66 6.43 -1.46 2.46
C LEU A 66 6.69 -2.96 2.26
N ILE A 67 7.45 -3.34 1.23
CA ILE A 67 7.76 -4.75 0.94
C ILE A 67 8.51 -5.39 2.10
N VAL A 68 9.57 -4.74 2.59
CA VAL A 68 10.41 -5.29 3.66
C VAL A 68 9.59 -5.46 4.94
N PHE A 69 8.83 -4.44 5.35
CA PHE A 69 8.00 -4.53 6.55
C PHE A 69 6.86 -5.53 6.41
N ALA A 70 6.16 -5.58 5.28
CA ALA A 70 5.10 -6.55 5.04
C ALA A 70 5.66 -7.99 5.12
N TRP A 71 6.83 -8.22 4.54
CA TRP A 71 7.49 -9.53 4.61
C TRP A 71 7.86 -9.91 6.05
N LEU A 72 8.53 -9.00 6.78
CA LEU A 72 8.96 -9.24 8.17
C LEU A 72 7.76 -9.50 9.09
N ALA A 73 6.70 -8.69 8.97
CA ALA A 73 5.49 -8.84 9.76
C ALA A 73 4.79 -10.18 9.48
N ALA A 74 4.67 -10.55 8.19
CA ALA A 74 4.06 -11.82 7.80
C ALA A 74 4.88 -13.03 8.28
N PHE A 75 6.20 -12.99 8.12
CA PHE A 75 7.08 -14.06 8.59
C PHE A 75 6.96 -14.24 10.11
N GLY A 76 7.07 -13.13 10.86
CA GLY A 76 6.93 -13.12 12.32
C GLY A 76 5.57 -13.63 12.77
N TRP A 77 4.49 -13.25 12.08
CA TRP A 77 3.14 -13.72 12.35
C TRP A 77 3.00 -15.23 12.12
N ALA A 78 3.45 -15.73 10.97
CA ALA A 78 3.38 -17.16 10.67
C ALA A 78 4.19 -18.00 11.66
N TRP A 79 5.36 -17.52 12.07
CA TRP A 79 6.17 -18.15 13.11
C TRP A 79 5.43 -18.19 14.46
N LEU A 80 4.88 -17.06 14.91
CA LEU A 80 4.17 -16.96 16.18
C LEU A 80 2.92 -17.84 16.19
N TYR A 81 2.13 -17.78 15.11
CA TYR A 81 0.94 -18.62 14.94
C TYR A 81 1.28 -20.11 15.08
N ASN A 82 2.32 -20.57 14.40
CA ASN A 82 2.74 -21.97 14.49
C ASN A 82 3.18 -22.38 15.89
N ARG A 83 3.75 -21.46 16.66
CA ARG A 83 4.22 -21.72 18.02
C ARG A 83 3.09 -21.75 19.05
N LEU A 84 2.03 -20.98 18.83
CA LEU A 84 0.85 -20.93 19.70
C LEU A 84 -0.19 -22.01 19.35
N ALA A 85 -0.22 -22.47 18.09
CA ALA A 85 -1.11 -23.52 17.62
C ALA A 85 -0.54 -24.95 17.82
N ALA A 86 0.65 -25.06 18.42
CA ALA A 86 1.29 -26.31 18.82
C ALA A 86 1.07 -26.55 20.32
#